data_AF-A0A2I4HQD4-F1
#
_entry.id   AF-A0A2I4HQD4-F1
#
_cell.length_a   1.000
_cell.length_b   1.000
_cell.length_c   1.000
_cell.angle_alpha   90.00
_cell.angle_beta   90.00
_cell.angle_gamma   90.00
#
_symmetry.space_group_name_H-M   'P 1'
#
loop_
_entity.id
_entity.type
_entity.pdbx_description
1 polymer ?
#
loop_
_entity_poly.entity_id
_entity_poly.type
_entity_poly.pdbx_seq_one_letter_code
_entity_poly.pdbx_strand_id
1 'polypeptide(L)'
;MGPRLCEICNETQSKYKCPACLVPYCSVVCFKKHKEIPCAKPVPSEEKSTADPESHLERTLNVEEPGNVLQKLQLEAIAPDPESPVERPLNVEEPGDVLQKLQLEAIASSSEIRDALKDENLQKIIRNIDGSPDAENELDKAMEVEVFRIFTDKILSNINL
;
A
#
# COMPACT_ATOMS: atom_id res chain seq x y z
N MET A 1 -15.95 -27.80 11.71
CA MET A 1 -16.49 -26.43 11.93
C MET A 1 -17.60 -26.20 10.90
N GLY A 2 -18.74 -25.63 11.29
CA GLY A 2 -19.82 -25.33 10.34
C GLY A 2 -19.48 -24.17 9.38
N PRO A 3 -20.21 -24.02 8.26
CA PRO A 3 -20.03 -22.89 7.36
C PRO A 3 -20.36 -21.58 8.10
N ARG A 4 -19.46 -20.60 7.98
CA ARG A 4 -19.70 -19.25 8.52
C ARG A 4 -20.67 -18.51 7.60
N LEU A 5 -21.52 -17.66 8.17
CA LEU A 5 -22.33 -16.72 7.39
C LEU A 5 -21.48 -15.51 6.98
N CYS A 6 -21.94 -14.78 5.97
CA CYS A 6 -21.43 -13.47 5.59
C CYS A 6 -21.77 -12.47 6.70
N GLU A 7 -20.80 -11.93 7.42
CA GLU A 7 -21.07 -10.97 8.52
C GLU A 7 -21.54 -9.60 8.01
N ILE A 8 -21.41 -9.32 6.70
CA ILE A 8 -21.80 -8.05 6.07
C ILE A 8 -23.31 -8.01 5.79
N CYS A 9 -23.91 -9.13 5.33
CA CYS A 9 -25.33 -9.19 4.98
C CYS A 9 -26.13 -10.18 5.84
N ASN A 10 -25.47 -11.15 6.46
CA ASN A 10 -26.05 -12.20 7.33
C ASN A 10 -27.09 -13.13 6.67
N GLU A 11 -27.34 -12.98 5.36
CA GLU A 11 -28.33 -13.77 4.59
C GLU A 11 -27.77 -15.09 4.02
N THR A 12 -26.46 -15.15 3.75
CA THR A 12 -25.85 -16.23 2.95
C THR A 12 -24.53 -16.71 3.55
N GLN A 13 -24.14 -17.95 3.21
CA GLN A 13 -22.84 -18.50 3.62
C GLN A 13 -21.68 -17.70 3.04
N SER A 14 -20.63 -17.49 3.84
CA SER A 14 -19.42 -16.82 3.39
C SER A 14 -18.63 -17.71 2.44
N LYS A 15 -18.20 -17.14 1.31
CA LYS A 15 -17.34 -17.81 0.33
C LYS A 15 -15.88 -17.32 0.42
N TYR A 16 -15.66 -16.15 1.01
CA TYR A 16 -14.38 -15.46 1.07
C TYR A 16 -14.16 -14.82 2.46
N LYS A 17 -12.96 -14.28 2.71
CA LYS A 17 -12.61 -13.54 3.92
C LYS A 17 -11.81 -12.29 3.57
N CYS A 18 -11.99 -11.20 4.32
CA CYS A 18 -11.20 -9.98 4.12
C CYS A 18 -9.72 -10.20 4.50
N PRO A 19 -8.74 -9.80 3.67
CA PRO A 19 -7.31 -9.96 4.01
C PRO A 19 -6.86 -9.04 5.16
N ALA A 20 -7.57 -7.93 5.41
CA ALA A 20 -7.23 -6.98 6.47
C ALA A 20 -7.71 -7.44 7.86
N CYS A 21 -8.97 -7.87 7.99
CA CYS A 21 -9.61 -8.16 9.29
C CYS A 21 -10.13 -9.60 9.44
N LEU A 22 -9.99 -10.44 8.41
CA LEU A 22 -10.47 -11.83 8.33
C LEU A 22 -11.99 -12.04 8.40
N VAL A 23 -12.78 -10.95 8.42
CA VAL A 23 -14.26 -10.97 8.39
C VAL A 23 -14.77 -11.79 7.18
N PRO A 24 -15.65 -12.77 7.39
CA PRO A 24 -16.18 -13.64 6.35
C PRO A 24 -17.29 -12.97 5.52
N TYR A 25 -17.24 -13.10 4.19
CA TYR A 25 -18.21 -12.49 3.27
C TYR A 25 -18.64 -13.40 2.11
N CYS A 26 -19.83 -13.19 1.54
CA CYS A 26 -20.37 -14.04 0.47
C CYS A 26 -19.94 -13.61 -0.96
N SER A 27 -19.86 -12.31 -1.25
CA SER A 27 -19.67 -11.78 -2.60
C SER A 27 -18.88 -10.46 -2.65
N VAL A 28 -18.43 -10.06 -3.84
CA VAL A 28 -17.73 -8.79 -4.08
C VAL A 28 -18.58 -7.57 -3.65
N VAL A 29 -19.91 -7.66 -3.73
CA VAL A 29 -20.83 -6.62 -3.25
C VAL A 29 -20.67 -6.42 -1.73
N CYS A 30 -20.58 -7.51 -0.97
CA CYS A 30 -20.31 -7.44 0.47
C CYS A 30 -18.88 -6.96 0.76
N PHE A 31 -17.89 -7.34 -0.06
CA PHE A 31 -16.52 -6.84 0.09
C PHE A 31 -16.42 -5.33 -0.11
N LYS A 32 -17.12 -4.76 -1.10
CA LYS A 32 -17.18 -3.30 -1.31
C LYS A 32 -17.79 -2.61 -0.09
N LYS A 33 -18.99 -3.02 0.34
CA LYS A 33 -19.64 -2.50 1.57
C LYS A 33 -18.78 -2.60 2.82
N HIS A 34 -17.96 -3.65 2.91
CA HIS A 34 -17.05 -3.85 4.01
C HIS A 34 -15.82 -2.92 3.98
N LYS A 35 -15.28 -2.60 2.79
CA LYS A 35 -14.10 -1.72 2.64
C LYS A 35 -14.45 -0.22 2.65
N GLU A 36 -15.73 0.14 2.56
CA GLU A 36 -16.20 1.53 2.77
C GLU A 36 -15.93 2.01 4.21
N ILE A 37 -15.82 1.09 5.18
CA ILE A 37 -15.40 1.37 6.55
C ILE A 37 -13.98 0.81 6.73
N PRO A 38 -12.99 1.59 7.21
CA PRO A 38 -11.65 1.07 7.44
C PRO A 38 -11.67 -0.02 8.52
N CYS A 39 -11.34 -1.25 8.14
CA CYS A 39 -11.29 -2.40 9.04
C CYS A 39 -9.85 -2.76 9.41
N ALA A 40 -9.61 -2.96 10.71
CA ALA A 40 -8.31 -3.38 11.24
C ALA A 40 -8.28 -4.88 11.54
N LYS A 41 -7.09 -5.46 11.69
CA LYS A 41 -6.94 -6.81 12.27
C LYS A 41 -7.56 -6.82 13.67
N PRO A 42 -8.48 -7.74 14.00
CA PRO A 42 -8.93 -7.88 15.36
C PRO A 42 -7.74 -8.31 16.22
N VAL A 43 -7.40 -7.49 17.23
CA VAL A 43 -6.62 -7.98 18.37
C VAL A 43 -7.43 -9.07 19.06
N PRO A 44 -6.81 -10.17 19.51
CA PRO A 44 -7.52 -11.21 20.26
C PRO A 44 -7.89 -10.67 21.64
N SER A 45 -9.05 -10.02 21.74
CA SER A 45 -9.62 -9.59 23.01
C SER A 45 -10.29 -10.79 23.66
N GLU A 46 -9.62 -11.29 24.68
CA GLU A 46 -9.98 -12.44 25.50
C GLU A 46 -11.19 -12.11 26.40
N GLU A 47 -12.28 -12.87 26.30
CA GLU A 47 -13.20 -13.10 27.43
C GLU A 47 -13.89 -14.48 27.33
N LYS A 48 -13.46 -15.37 28.23
CA LYS A 48 -14.34 -16.14 29.13
C LYS A 48 -15.34 -17.15 28.52
N SER A 49 -14.89 -18.40 28.42
CA SER A 49 -15.74 -19.57 28.72
C SER A 49 -15.15 -20.31 29.91
N THR A 50 -15.97 -20.58 30.92
CA THR A 50 -15.61 -21.19 32.21
C THR A 50 -15.69 -22.72 32.20
N ALA A 51 -15.04 -23.34 33.20
CA ALA A 51 -14.97 -24.78 33.53
C ALA A 51 -14.01 -25.62 32.64
N ASP A 52 -12.85 -26.18 33.05
CA ASP A 52 -12.43 -26.94 34.27
C ASP A 52 -12.59 -28.48 34.08
N PRO A 53 -11.65 -29.37 34.51
CA PRO A 53 -10.18 -29.28 34.45
C PRO A 53 -9.47 -30.63 34.09
N GLU A 54 -8.16 -30.67 34.37
CA GLU A 54 -7.35 -31.84 34.82
C GLU A 54 -6.62 -32.83 33.87
N SER A 55 -5.41 -33.16 34.33
CA SER A 55 -4.46 -34.22 33.88
C SER A 55 -3.78 -34.00 32.50
N HIS A 56 -2.50 -34.33 32.29
CA HIS A 56 -1.51 -35.03 33.14
C HIS A 56 -0.07 -34.51 32.87
N LEU A 57 0.81 -34.67 33.87
CA LEU A 57 2.27 -34.42 33.85
C LEU A 57 2.94 -35.40 32.82
N GLU A 58 4.13 -35.22 32.23
CA GLU A 58 5.47 -35.12 32.82
C GLU A 58 6.55 -34.82 31.75
N ARG A 59 7.69 -34.24 32.19
CA ARG A 59 9.10 -34.66 31.95
C ARG A 59 9.43 -35.31 30.59
N THR A 60 10.47 -34.88 29.85
CA THR A 60 11.90 -35.17 30.15
C THR A 60 12.87 -34.28 29.32
N LEU A 61 14.14 -34.23 29.73
CA LEU A 61 15.27 -33.48 29.14
C LEU A 61 15.86 -34.13 27.86
N ASN A 62 17.07 -33.66 27.46
CA ASN A 62 18.02 -34.21 26.48
C ASN A 62 17.76 -33.80 24.99
N VAL A 63 18.73 -33.38 24.16
CA VAL A 63 20.19 -33.12 24.31
C VAL A 63 20.69 -32.18 23.16
N GLU A 64 21.67 -31.32 23.45
CA GLU A 64 22.73 -30.65 22.61
C GLU A 64 22.51 -30.46 21.07
N GLU A 65 22.37 -29.24 20.52
CA GLU A 65 23.42 -28.34 19.89
C GLU A 65 24.04 -28.84 18.55
N PRO A 66 24.58 -27.99 17.62
CA PRO A 66 24.39 -26.55 17.33
C PRO A 66 23.80 -26.24 15.92
N GLY A 67 23.38 -24.99 15.66
CA GLY A 67 22.72 -24.63 14.38
C GLY A 67 22.75 -23.14 13.93
N ASN A 68 23.83 -22.40 14.23
CA ASN A 68 24.32 -21.18 13.55
C ASN A 68 23.36 -20.34 12.65
N VAL A 69 22.95 -19.13 13.07
CA VAL A 69 23.51 -17.84 12.57
C VAL A 69 22.92 -16.59 13.26
N LEU A 70 23.82 -15.79 13.83
CA LEU A 70 23.80 -14.31 13.93
C LEU A 70 22.43 -13.58 14.07
N GLN A 71 22.12 -13.11 15.28
CA GLN A 71 21.16 -12.01 15.48
C GLN A 71 21.74 -10.88 16.36
N LYS A 72 21.49 -9.65 15.88
CA LYS A 72 21.08 -8.47 16.68
C LYS A 72 22.13 -7.73 17.54
N LEU A 73 22.67 -6.66 16.95
CA LEU A 73 22.75 -5.32 17.57
C LEU A 73 21.73 -4.43 16.81
N GLN A 74 20.84 -3.61 17.39
CA GLN A 74 21.06 -2.38 18.21
C GLN A 74 21.92 -1.34 17.46
N LEU A 75 21.62 -0.06 17.23
CA LEU A 75 20.49 0.90 17.45
C LEU A 75 20.48 1.83 16.19
N GLU A 76 19.68 2.89 15.96
CA GLU A 76 18.63 3.66 16.67
C GLU A 76 17.60 4.17 15.61
N ALA A 77 16.30 4.27 15.88
CA ALA A 77 15.57 5.51 16.19
C ALA A 77 15.75 6.71 15.22
N ILE A 78 15.00 6.72 14.11
CA ILE A 78 14.54 7.96 13.45
C ILE A 78 13.04 7.78 13.19
N ALA A 79 12.21 8.72 13.66
CA ALA A 79 10.76 8.65 13.46
C ALA A 79 10.40 8.98 12.01
N PRO A 80 9.65 8.12 11.30
CA PRO A 80 8.94 8.54 10.11
C PRO A 80 7.71 9.32 10.54
N ASP A 81 7.70 10.60 10.17
CA ASP A 81 6.55 11.49 10.28
C ASP A 81 5.33 10.91 9.52
N PRO A 82 4.09 11.01 10.04
CA PRO A 82 2.92 10.34 9.47
C PRO A 82 2.28 11.15 8.33
N GLU A 83 3.06 11.52 7.31
CA GLU A 83 2.53 12.10 6.07
C GLU A 83 1.90 10.98 5.23
N SER A 84 0.64 10.68 5.54
CA SER A 84 -0.21 9.74 4.82
C SER A 84 -0.26 10.07 3.33
N PRO A 85 0.22 9.19 2.42
CA PRO A 85 -0.11 9.29 1.01
C PRO A 85 -1.61 9.00 0.89
N VAL A 86 -2.40 10.03 0.63
CA VAL A 86 -3.79 9.85 0.20
C VAL A 86 -3.72 9.18 -1.17
N GLU A 87 -3.99 7.87 -1.23
CA GLU A 87 -4.08 7.14 -2.50
C GLU A 87 -5.22 7.71 -3.34
N ARG A 88 -4.90 8.73 -4.17
CA ARG A 88 -5.80 9.31 -5.17
C ARG A 88 -6.30 8.16 -6.06
N PRO A 89 -7.61 7.87 -6.11
CA PRO A 89 -8.11 6.77 -6.91
C PRO A 89 -7.85 7.02 -8.40
N LEU A 90 -6.83 6.37 -8.95
CA LEU A 90 -6.53 6.40 -10.39
C LEU A 90 -7.55 5.53 -11.14
N ASN A 91 -8.77 6.06 -11.29
CA ASN A 91 -9.78 5.48 -12.17
C ASN A 91 -9.45 5.86 -13.62
N VAL A 92 -8.46 5.18 -14.19
CA VAL A 92 -8.02 5.41 -15.57
C VAL A 92 -8.93 4.62 -16.50
N GLU A 93 -9.63 5.32 -17.40
CA GLU A 93 -10.62 4.71 -18.29
C GLU A 93 -9.98 3.94 -19.46
N GLU A 94 -8.79 4.33 -19.92
CA GLU A 94 -8.04 3.61 -20.97
C GLU A 94 -6.63 3.14 -20.52
N PRO A 95 -6.23 1.88 -20.80
CA PRO A 95 -4.90 1.37 -20.44
C PRO A 95 -3.71 2.11 -21.08
N GLY A 96 -3.95 2.98 -22.07
CA GLY A 96 -2.92 3.75 -22.77
C GLY A 96 -2.41 4.97 -21.99
N ASP A 97 -3.20 5.50 -21.05
CA ASP A 97 -2.84 6.70 -20.28
C ASP A 97 -1.90 6.41 -19.10
N VAL A 98 -1.62 5.12 -18.83
CA VAL A 98 -0.76 4.67 -17.73
C VAL A 98 0.61 4.24 -18.25
N LEU A 99 1.67 4.84 -17.70
CA LEU A 99 3.05 4.43 -17.99
C LEU A 99 3.31 2.99 -17.56
N GLN A 100 3.87 2.20 -18.47
CA GLN A 100 4.27 0.82 -18.19
C GLN A 100 5.53 0.77 -17.31
N LYS A 101 5.75 -0.35 -16.61
CA LYS A 101 6.96 -0.56 -15.78
C LYS A 101 8.26 -0.23 -16.53
N LEU A 102 8.36 -0.62 -17.81
CA LEU A 102 9.55 -0.38 -18.63
C LEU A 102 9.80 1.12 -18.86
N GLN A 103 8.74 1.90 -19.10
CA GLN A 103 8.82 3.35 -19.28
C GLN A 103 9.22 4.06 -17.98
N LEU A 104 8.67 3.63 -16.85
CA LEU A 104 9.08 4.12 -15.52
C LEU A 104 10.56 3.79 -15.21
N GLU A 105 11.01 2.60 -15.60
CA GLU A 105 12.41 2.17 -15.45
C GLU A 105 13.38 2.95 -16.35
N ALA A 106 12.95 3.30 -17.57
CA ALA A 106 13.69 4.21 -18.47
C ALA A 106 13.81 5.62 -17.87
N ILE A 107 12.70 6.21 -17.41
CA ILE A 107 12.67 7.52 -16.72
C ILE A 107 13.63 7.50 -15.51
N ALA A 108 13.57 6.48 -14.67
CA ALA A 108 14.42 6.35 -13.48
C ALA A 108 15.91 6.15 -13.80
N SER A 109 16.23 5.59 -14.97
CA SER A 109 17.60 5.35 -15.43
C SER A 109 18.20 6.58 -16.14
N SER A 110 17.37 7.49 -16.65
CA SER A 110 17.80 8.68 -17.37
C SER A 110 18.49 9.68 -16.45
N SER A 111 19.81 9.86 -16.62
CA SER A 111 20.58 10.86 -15.88
C SER A 111 20.05 12.28 -16.14
N GLU A 112 19.64 12.57 -17.36
CA GLU A 112 19.18 13.92 -17.75
C GLU A 112 17.86 14.31 -17.07
N ILE A 113 16.95 13.36 -16.90
CA ILE A 113 15.71 13.57 -16.12
C ILE A 113 16.05 13.73 -14.63
N ARG A 114 16.96 12.91 -14.10
CA ARG A 114 17.41 13.00 -12.70
C ARG A 114 18.18 14.28 -12.39
N ASP A 115 18.90 14.84 -13.36
CA ASP A 115 19.59 16.12 -13.25
C ASP A 115 18.60 17.29 -13.31
N ALA A 116 17.58 17.23 -14.18
CA ALA A 116 16.50 18.21 -14.21
C ALA A 116 15.73 18.26 -12.86
N LEU A 117 15.46 17.10 -12.24
CA LEU A 117 14.81 17.00 -10.93
C LEU A 117 15.61 17.62 -9.76
N LYS A 118 16.87 18.03 -9.96
CA LYS A 118 17.62 18.81 -8.96
C LYS A 118 17.21 20.28 -8.91
N ASP A 119 16.41 20.76 -9.86
CA ASP A 119 15.90 22.12 -9.84
C ASP A 119 14.75 22.28 -8.82
N GLU A 120 14.95 23.13 -7.83
CA GLU A 120 14.00 23.36 -6.74
C GLU A 120 12.67 23.95 -7.21
N ASN A 121 12.68 24.76 -8.28
CA ASN A 121 11.46 25.32 -8.85
C ASN A 121 10.64 24.25 -9.57
N LEU A 122 11.28 23.39 -10.36
CA LEU A 122 10.65 22.21 -10.98
C LEU A 122 10.06 21.27 -9.92
N GLN A 123 10.80 20.94 -8.86
CA GLN A 123 10.28 20.13 -7.75
C GLN A 123 9.07 20.77 -7.07
N LYS A 124 9.03 22.11 -6.96
CA LYS A 124 7.90 22.82 -6.38
C LYS A 124 6.67 22.75 -7.30
N ILE A 125 6.85 22.90 -8.61
CA ILE A 125 5.79 22.75 -9.60
C ILE A 125 5.20 21.33 -9.57
N ILE A 126 6.05 20.30 -9.60
CA ILE A 126 5.62 18.88 -9.54
C ILE A 126 4.81 18.62 -8.25
N ARG A 127 5.31 19.04 -7.08
CA ARG A 127 4.60 18.88 -5.80
C ARG A 127 3.28 19.65 -5.75
N ASN A 128 3.20 20.81 -6.38
CA ASN A 128 1.98 21.61 -6.44
C ASN A 128 0.90 20.94 -7.30
N ILE A 129 1.26 20.37 -8.46
CA ILE A 129 0.33 19.58 -9.29
C ILE A 129 -0.12 18.33 -8.53
N ASP A 130 0.81 17.54 -7.98
CA ASP A 130 0.49 16.27 -7.33
C ASP A 130 -0.33 16.46 -6.04
N GLY A 131 -0.10 17.54 -5.29
CA GLY A 131 -0.90 17.90 -4.11
C GLY A 131 -2.23 18.60 -4.42
N SER A 132 -2.49 19.01 -5.67
CA SER A 132 -3.66 19.83 -6.01
C SER A 132 -4.98 19.03 -5.94
N PRO A 133 -6.08 19.63 -5.44
CA PRO A 133 -7.43 19.11 -5.65
C PRO A 133 -7.92 19.32 -7.10
N ASP A 134 -7.25 20.18 -7.86
CA ASP A 134 -7.57 20.61 -9.23
C ASP A 134 -6.31 20.47 -10.10
N ALA A 135 -5.88 19.22 -10.32
CA ALA A 135 -4.57 18.92 -10.92
C ALA A 135 -4.48 19.25 -12.42
N GLU A 136 -5.61 19.24 -13.14
CA GLU A 136 -5.69 19.59 -14.57
C GLU A 136 -5.30 21.06 -14.80
N ASN A 137 -5.95 21.98 -14.09
CA ASN A 137 -5.69 23.43 -14.13
C ASN A 137 -4.27 23.80 -13.66
N GLU A 138 -3.72 23.10 -12.66
CA GLU A 138 -2.32 23.31 -12.24
C GLU A 138 -1.32 22.75 -13.26
N LEU A 139 -1.67 21.68 -13.99
CA LEU A 139 -0.88 21.16 -15.11
C LEU A 139 -0.88 22.14 -16.29
N ASP A 140 -2.04 22.69 -16.68
CA ASP A 140 -2.14 23.70 -17.75
C ASP A 140 -1.22 24.91 -17.48
N LYS A 141 -1.26 25.46 -16.26
CA LYS A 141 -0.35 26.55 -15.83
C LYS A 141 1.11 26.12 -15.86
N ALA A 142 1.41 24.89 -15.47
CA ALA A 142 2.77 24.37 -15.49
C ALA A 142 3.31 24.19 -16.91
N MET A 143 2.46 23.89 -17.90
CA MET A 143 2.86 23.82 -19.32
C MET A 143 3.28 25.18 -19.91
N GLU A 144 2.84 26.30 -19.33
CA GLU A 144 3.34 27.64 -19.67
C GLU A 144 4.76 27.91 -19.11
N VAL A 145 5.21 27.11 -18.13
CA VAL A 145 6.51 27.29 -17.47
C VAL A 145 7.61 26.50 -18.21
N GLU A 146 8.57 27.22 -18.77
CA GLU A 146 9.60 26.65 -19.65
C GLU A 146 10.42 25.51 -19.00
N VAL A 147 10.79 25.61 -17.71
CA VAL A 147 11.53 24.52 -17.04
C VAL A 147 10.71 23.23 -16.91
N PHE A 148 9.39 23.35 -16.71
CA PHE A 148 8.50 22.19 -16.63
C PHE A 148 8.25 21.60 -18.02
N ARG A 149 8.02 22.44 -19.04
CA ARG A 149 7.90 22.01 -20.44
C ARG A 149 9.13 21.24 -20.93
N ILE A 150 10.34 21.77 -20.67
CA ILE A 150 11.61 21.09 -21.03
C ILE A 150 11.74 19.75 -20.31
N PHE A 151 11.28 19.65 -19.07
CA PHE A 151 11.26 18.40 -18.31
C PHE A 151 10.25 17.39 -18.88
N THR A 152 9.04 17.81 -19.24
CA THR A 152 8.05 16.93 -19.88
C THR A 152 8.54 16.44 -21.24
N ASP A 153 9.18 17.30 -22.04
CA ASP A 153 9.75 16.91 -23.34
C ASP A 153 10.83 15.82 -23.18
N LYS A 154 11.66 15.89 -22.13
CA LYS A 154 12.68 14.87 -21.80
C LYS A 154 12.08 13.54 -21.37
N ILE A 155 10.97 13.56 -20.61
CA ILE A 155 10.20 12.36 -20.27
C ILE A 155 9.57 11.75 -21.52
N LEU A 156 8.86 12.54 -22.32
CA LEU A 156 8.23 12.10 -23.57
C LEU A 156 9.25 11.49 -24.54
N SER A 157 10.44 12.07 -24.62
CA SER A 157 11.56 11.55 -25.42
C SER A 157 12.17 10.26 -24.86
N ASN A 158 11.94 9.90 -23.59
CA ASN A 158 12.40 8.64 -22.99
C ASN A 158 11.39 7.50 -23.11
N ILE A 159 10.08 7.80 -23.12
CA ILE A 159 9.02 6.78 -23.07
C ILE A 159 8.47 6.39 -24.45
N ASN A 160 8.81 7.14 -25.50
CA ASN A 160 8.38 6.94 -26.90
C ASN A 160 9.54 6.49 -27.82
N LEU A 161 10.54 5.78 -27.26
CA LEU A 161 11.69 5.20 -27.97
C LEU A 161 11.36 3.82 -28.58
#